data_AF-A0A6B2L6K1-F1
#
_entry.id   AF-A0A6B2L6K1-F1
#
_cell.length_a   1.000
_cell.length_b   1.000
_cell.length_c   1.000
_cell.angle_alpha   90.00
_cell.angle_beta   90.00
_cell.angle_gamma   90.00
#
_symmetry.space_group_name_H-M   'P 1'
#
loop_
_entity.id
_entity.type
_entity.pdbx_description
1 polymer ?
#
loop_
_entity_poly.entity_id
_entity_poly.type
_entity_poly.pdbx_seq_one_letter_code
_entity_poly.pdbx_strand_id
1 'polypeptide(L)'
;MAFQNSLEQLQFAKASKILRCSLKEELRGSISFLFAPLLMLTACESVYYSLSFMEFSQERENYLQILYSQVVSDLNQVTAVLDTVITNEPNQESPEVIQAKFLSHLLKHLRQIIVTRKKMIGVYLDLMNRKDTIDYGQLVENLTGIKNQVEKEVDHYLMAQLRDNIICEIDLLSKLFLTQKNISLFKFKDSLFLIYQCKCEIEALDHKLQSVDESLADPLEYSVFRFFKTFLASLTAKACFYFRSGLFNQEDNFLTIRPELDYHKQVMAFVEKTKCFNVSVVVHMSQKAAIGTLSWPRVYSFPEDSQPDQHWPNVISLIQENKKYLSNFGNSPYYIFDPKVNSSYFIAKVDKTVFLLAIFNGMIPEQEADVASFFNSIAFGLRNWNLLELNKQ
;
A
#
# COMPACT_ATOMS: atom_id res chain seq x y z
N MET A 1 28.91 -8.50 -13.25
CA MET A 1 29.06 -7.22 -12.52
C MET A 1 28.23 -6.10 -13.12
N ALA A 2 28.44 -5.64 -14.36
CA ALA A 2 27.65 -4.52 -14.93
C ALA A 2 26.12 -4.74 -14.95
N PHE A 3 25.67 -5.95 -15.32
CA PHE A 3 24.26 -6.34 -15.27
C PHE A 3 23.69 -6.29 -13.84
N GLN A 4 24.40 -6.89 -12.88
CA GLN A 4 24.02 -6.94 -11.48
C GLN A 4 23.93 -5.52 -10.89
N ASN A 5 24.94 -4.68 -11.11
CA ASN A 5 24.91 -3.29 -10.64
C ASN A 5 23.72 -2.53 -11.22
N SER A 6 23.36 -2.78 -12.47
CA SER A 6 22.17 -2.16 -13.08
C SER A 6 20.87 -2.66 -12.47
N LEU A 7 20.77 -3.94 -12.10
CA LEU A 7 19.59 -4.50 -11.44
C LEU A 7 19.48 -4.03 -9.98
N GLU A 8 20.60 -3.93 -9.27
CA GLU A 8 20.70 -3.39 -7.90
C GLU A 8 20.35 -1.90 -7.83
N GLN A 9 20.67 -1.14 -8.88
CA GLN A 9 20.31 0.27 -9.05
C GLN A 9 18.92 0.47 -9.68
N LEU A 10 18.13 -0.61 -9.83
CA LEU A 10 16.79 -0.60 -10.43
C LEU A 10 16.73 -0.09 -11.90
N GLN A 11 17.87 -0.09 -12.59
CA GLN A 11 18.01 0.30 -13.99
C GLN A 11 17.68 -0.87 -14.94
N PHE A 12 16.42 -1.32 -14.96
CA PHE A 12 16.00 -2.54 -15.68
C PHE A 12 16.19 -2.47 -17.20
N ALA A 13 16.00 -1.29 -17.80
CA ALA A 13 16.24 -1.06 -19.23
C ALA A 13 17.73 -1.19 -19.57
N LYS A 14 18.60 -0.65 -18.72
CA LYS A 14 20.07 -0.78 -18.86
C LYS A 14 20.52 -2.22 -18.64
N ALA A 15 19.98 -2.91 -17.63
CA ALA A 15 20.23 -4.32 -17.39
C ALA A 15 19.83 -5.17 -18.61
N SER A 16 18.66 -4.92 -19.20
CA SER A 16 18.19 -5.57 -20.43
C SER A 16 19.10 -5.28 -21.62
N LYS A 17 19.53 -4.03 -21.80
CA LYS A 17 20.44 -3.62 -22.88
C LYS A 17 21.80 -4.30 -22.74
N ILE A 18 22.35 -4.38 -21.53
CA ILE A 18 23.59 -5.10 -21.23
C ILE A 18 23.47 -6.56 -21.65
N LEU A 19 22.40 -7.27 -21.23
CA LEU A 19 22.19 -8.67 -21.63
C LEU A 19 22.05 -8.83 -23.15
N ARG A 20 21.33 -7.94 -23.83
CA ARG A 20 21.16 -7.98 -25.29
C ARG A 20 22.45 -7.68 -26.06
N CYS A 21 23.30 -6.80 -25.55
CA CYS A 21 24.63 -6.54 -26.12
C CYS A 21 25.57 -7.73 -25.88
N SER A 22 25.56 -8.31 -24.68
CA SER A 22 26.35 -9.52 -24.37
C SER A 22 25.91 -10.76 -25.16
N LEU A 23 24.63 -10.85 -25.54
CA LEU A 23 24.13 -11.86 -26.48
C LEU A 23 24.66 -11.68 -27.90
N LYS A 24 24.97 -10.43 -28.31
CA LYS A 24 25.48 -10.10 -29.65
C LYS A 24 26.99 -10.24 -29.77
N GLU A 25 27.74 -9.97 -28.69
CA GLU A 25 29.19 -9.85 -28.80
C GLU A 25 29.96 -11.17 -28.64
N GLU A 26 29.99 -11.91 -27.52
CA GLU A 26 31.02 -12.98 -27.43
C GLU A 26 30.85 -14.01 -26.29
N LEU A 27 29.64 -14.52 -26.05
CA LEU A 27 29.42 -15.60 -25.06
C LEU A 27 28.77 -16.83 -25.71
N ARG A 28 29.47 -17.45 -26.67
CA ARG A 28 29.20 -18.84 -27.15
C ARG A 28 29.61 -19.92 -26.13
N GLY A 29 29.85 -19.55 -24.88
CA GLY A 29 30.26 -20.46 -23.81
C GLY A 29 29.10 -21.09 -23.05
N SER A 30 29.46 -21.94 -22.08
CA SER A 30 28.64 -22.80 -21.21
C SER A 30 27.63 -22.08 -20.29
N ILE A 31 27.28 -20.82 -20.55
CA ILE A 31 26.38 -19.99 -19.70
C ILE A 31 25.28 -19.33 -20.55
N SER A 32 25.25 -19.59 -21.87
CA SER A 32 24.26 -19.00 -22.78
C SER A 32 22.81 -19.30 -22.40
N PHE A 33 22.56 -20.43 -21.75
CA PHE A 33 21.25 -20.82 -21.24
C PHE A 33 20.71 -19.90 -20.13
N LEU A 34 21.53 -19.08 -19.47
CA LEU A 34 21.09 -18.14 -18.43
C LEU A 34 20.50 -16.84 -18.98
N PHE A 35 20.75 -16.49 -20.23
CA PHE A 35 20.35 -15.18 -20.76
C PHE A 35 18.83 -15.02 -20.84
N ALA A 36 18.11 -16.02 -21.33
CA ALA A 36 16.67 -15.93 -21.50
C ALA A 36 15.93 -15.77 -20.15
N PRO A 37 16.20 -16.60 -19.11
CA PRO A 37 15.59 -16.41 -17.79
C PRO A 37 15.92 -15.06 -17.16
N LEU A 38 17.16 -14.58 -17.29
CA LEU A 38 17.57 -13.29 -16.72
C LEU A 38 16.94 -12.09 -17.45
N LEU A 39 16.77 -12.18 -18.77
CA LEU A 39 16.08 -11.15 -19.53
C LEU A 39 14.59 -11.10 -19.17
N MET A 40 13.95 -12.26 -19.03
CA MET A 40 12.56 -12.32 -18.57
C MET A 40 12.41 -11.80 -17.13
N LEU A 41 13.38 -12.08 -16.25
CA LEU A 41 13.41 -11.51 -14.90
C LEU A 41 13.46 -9.98 -14.92
N THR A 42 14.30 -9.37 -15.77
CA THR A 42 14.33 -7.89 -15.87
C THR A 42 13.00 -7.30 -16.33
N ALA A 43 12.28 -7.99 -17.23
CA ALA A 43 10.95 -7.58 -17.64
C ALA A 43 9.94 -7.73 -16.48
N CYS A 44 10.01 -8.82 -15.71
CA CYS A 44 9.16 -9.03 -14.54
C CYS A 44 9.37 -7.93 -13.48
N GLU A 45 10.63 -7.62 -13.13
CA GLU A 45 10.93 -6.55 -12.16
C GLU A 45 10.45 -5.19 -12.68
N SER A 46 10.60 -4.90 -13.97
CA SER A 46 10.07 -3.65 -14.55
C SER A 46 8.55 -3.52 -14.36
N VAL A 47 7.78 -4.58 -14.64
CA VAL A 47 6.31 -4.59 -14.44
C VAL A 47 5.93 -4.56 -12.96
N TYR A 48 6.75 -5.17 -12.11
CA TYR A 48 6.57 -5.13 -10.66
C TYR A 48 6.72 -3.69 -10.13
N TYR A 49 7.83 -3.01 -10.47
CA TYR A 49 8.10 -1.66 -9.98
C TYR A 49 7.21 -0.59 -10.60
N SER A 50 6.61 -0.86 -11.76
CA SER A 50 5.55 -0.01 -12.33
C SER A 50 4.18 -0.25 -11.67
N LEU A 51 4.03 -1.30 -10.85
CA LEU A 51 2.78 -1.73 -10.21
C LEU A 51 1.62 -2.00 -11.19
N SER A 52 1.92 -2.20 -12.49
CA SER A 52 0.90 -2.36 -13.53
C SER A 52 0.08 -3.64 -13.36
N PHE A 53 0.61 -4.64 -12.63
CA PHE A 53 -0.13 -5.86 -12.29
C PHE A 53 -1.36 -5.60 -11.40
N MET A 54 -1.45 -4.44 -10.74
CA MET A 54 -2.61 -4.06 -9.94
C MET A 54 -3.81 -3.62 -10.80
N GLU A 55 -3.60 -3.14 -12.03
CA GLU A 55 -4.69 -2.60 -12.86
C GLU A 55 -5.72 -3.65 -13.32
N PHE A 56 -5.29 -4.90 -13.49
CA PHE A 56 -6.07 -5.96 -14.15
C PHE A 56 -6.60 -7.07 -13.21
N SER A 57 -6.49 -6.88 -11.90
CA SER A 57 -6.57 -7.96 -10.90
C SER A 57 -7.98 -8.48 -10.56
N GLN A 58 -9.05 -7.95 -11.14
CA GLN A 58 -10.39 -8.35 -10.72
C GLN A 58 -10.87 -9.71 -11.29
N GLU A 59 -10.33 -10.18 -12.42
CA GLU A 59 -10.88 -11.39 -13.09
C GLU A 59 -9.87 -12.29 -13.82
N ARG A 60 -8.58 -11.95 -13.88
CA ARG A 60 -7.57 -12.77 -14.56
C ARG A 60 -6.53 -13.26 -13.56
N GLU A 61 -6.10 -14.52 -13.71
CA GLU A 61 -4.88 -15.00 -13.05
C GLU A 61 -3.77 -13.96 -13.26
N ASN A 62 -3.08 -13.59 -12.18
CA ASN A 62 -2.11 -12.50 -12.25
C ASN A 62 -0.96 -12.90 -13.17
N TYR A 63 -0.97 -12.36 -14.39
CA TYR A 63 -0.01 -12.63 -15.45
C TYR A 63 1.44 -12.49 -14.96
N LEU A 64 1.72 -11.54 -14.06
CA LEU A 64 3.05 -11.36 -13.49
C LEU A 64 3.48 -12.54 -12.61
N GLN A 65 2.56 -13.10 -11.81
CA GLN A 65 2.87 -14.31 -11.02
C GLN A 65 3.14 -15.53 -11.92
N ILE A 66 2.44 -15.63 -13.06
CA ILE A 66 2.70 -16.67 -14.07
C ILE A 66 4.09 -16.49 -14.67
N LEU A 67 4.44 -15.27 -15.09
CA LEU A 67 5.78 -14.96 -15.63
C LEU A 67 6.89 -15.30 -14.63
N TYR A 68 6.77 -14.88 -13.37
CA TYR A 68 7.75 -15.26 -12.35
C TYR A 68 7.83 -16.78 -12.13
N SER A 69 6.70 -17.51 -12.24
CA SER A 69 6.69 -18.97 -12.16
C SER A 69 7.44 -19.61 -13.33
N GLN A 70 7.30 -19.05 -14.54
CA GLN A 70 8.05 -19.48 -15.70
C GLN A 70 9.56 -19.24 -15.49
N VAL A 71 9.96 -18.06 -14.99
CA VAL A 71 11.38 -17.78 -14.70
C VAL A 71 11.94 -18.81 -13.72
N VAL A 72 11.20 -19.13 -12.64
CA VAL A 72 11.64 -20.15 -11.67
C VAL A 72 11.79 -21.52 -12.33
N SER A 73 10.84 -21.92 -13.19
CA SER A 73 10.92 -23.17 -13.95
C SER A 73 12.17 -23.24 -14.82
N ASP A 74 12.45 -22.17 -15.58
CA ASP A 74 13.62 -22.13 -16.47
C ASP A 74 14.93 -22.14 -15.66
N LEU A 75 14.98 -21.43 -14.53
CA LEU A 75 16.13 -21.45 -13.62
C LEU A 75 16.35 -22.83 -12.99
N ASN A 76 15.28 -23.59 -12.72
CA ASN A 76 15.38 -24.97 -12.22
C ASN A 76 15.94 -25.91 -13.31
N GLN A 77 15.51 -25.76 -14.55
CA GLN A 77 16.06 -26.53 -15.67
C GLN A 77 17.57 -26.27 -15.83
N VAL A 78 17.97 -25.00 -15.75
CA VAL A 78 19.39 -24.64 -15.79
C VAL A 78 20.16 -25.24 -14.61
N THR A 79 19.60 -25.19 -13.41
CA THR A 79 20.25 -25.75 -12.22
C THR A 79 20.45 -27.27 -12.37
N ALA A 80 19.47 -27.99 -12.92
CA ALA A 80 19.60 -29.42 -13.19
C ALA A 80 20.74 -29.73 -14.19
N VAL A 81 20.93 -28.88 -15.21
CA VAL A 81 22.08 -29.02 -16.13
C VAL A 81 23.39 -28.82 -15.38
N LEU A 82 23.49 -27.80 -14.53
CA LEU A 82 24.70 -27.58 -13.72
C LEU A 82 24.96 -28.75 -12.76
N ASP A 83 23.93 -29.30 -12.14
CA ASP A 83 24.06 -30.43 -11.21
C ASP A 83 24.56 -31.69 -11.92
N THR A 84 24.14 -31.95 -13.17
CA THR A 84 24.69 -33.06 -13.97
C THR A 84 26.18 -32.89 -14.29
N VAL A 85 26.65 -31.67 -14.55
CA VAL A 85 28.08 -31.37 -14.73
C VAL A 85 28.84 -31.63 -13.42
N ILE A 86 28.26 -31.27 -12.27
CA ILE A 86 28.87 -31.49 -10.95
C ILE A 86 28.98 -32.98 -10.61
N THR A 87 27.99 -33.81 -10.99
CA THR A 87 27.98 -35.24 -10.66
C THR A 87 28.78 -36.12 -11.62
N ASN A 88 28.86 -35.74 -12.90
CA ASN A 88 29.46 -36.58 -13.93
C ASN A 88 30.98 -36.38 -14.05
N GLU A 89 31.53 -35.29 -13.51
CA GLU A 89 32.96 -35.02 -13.50
C GLU A 89 33.68 -35.75 -12.35
N PRO A 90 34.65 -36.64 -12.65
CA PRO A 90 35.37 -37.39 -11.62
C PRO A 90 36.31 -36.49 -10.80
N ASN A 91 36.74 -35.36 -11.36
CA ASN A 91 37.60 -34.39 -10.67
C ASN A 91 36.77 -33.23 -10.09
N GLN A 92 36.41 -33.37 -8.81
CA GLN A 92 35.61 -32.41 -8.04
C GLN A 92 36.22 -31.01 -7.90
N GLU A 93 37.52 -30.86 -8.22
CA GLU A 93 38.28 -29.60 -8.16
C GLU A 93 38.56 -29.00 -9.55
N SER A 94 37.95 -29.55 -10.62
CA SER A 94 38.11 -28.94 -11.95
C SER A 94 37.51 -27.52 -11.96
N PRO A 95 38.10 -26.58 -12.72
CA PRO A 95 37.60 -25.19 -12.80
C PRO A 95 36.13 -25.11 -13.21
N GLU A 96 35.70 -26.03 -14.08
CA GLU A 96 34.32 -26.12 -14.58
C GLU A 96 33.34 -26.57 -13.48
N VAL A 97 33.71 -27.55 -12.65
CA VAL A 97 32.89 -27.99 -11.52
C VAL A 97 32.79 -26.92 -10.44
N ILE A 98 33.89 -26.21 -10.15
CA ILE A 98 33.89 -25.09 -9.19
C ILE A 98 32.95 -23.98 -9.69
N GLN A 99 33.03 -23.63 -10.97
CA GLN A 99 32.15 -22.63 -11.58
C GLN A 99 30.68 -23.08 -11.57
N ALA A 100 30.40 -24.35 -11.88
CA ALA A 100 29.04 -24.91 -11.84
C ALA A 100 28.45 -24.89 -10.42
N LYS A 101 29.24 -25.27 -9.39
CA LYS A 101 28.84 -25.18 -7.97
C LYS A 101 28.52 -23.74 -7.56
N PHE A 102 29.38 -22.80 -7.93
CA PHE A 102 29.17 -21.37 -7.67
C PHE A 102 27.89 -20.85 -8.34
N LEU A 103 27.68 -21.15 -9.62
CA LEU A 103 26.48 -20.74 -10.35
C LEU A 103 25.21 -21.39 -9.78
N SER A 104 25.22 -22.70 -9.51
CA SER A 104 24.08 -23.41 -8.90
C SER A 104 23.67 -22.77 -7.57
N HIS A 105 24.66 -22.41 -6.73
CA HIS A 105 24.43 -21.68 -5.49
C HIS A 105 23.82 -20.29 -5.74
N LEU A 106 24.37 -19.50 -6.67
CA LEU A 106 23.84 -18.17 -6.99
C LEU A 106 22.40 -18.22 -7.53
N LEU A 107 22.07 -19.19 -8.38
CA LEU A 107 20.73 -19.36 -8.92
C LEU A 107 19.72 -19.75 -7.84
N LYS A 108 20.15 -20.48 -6.80
CA LYS A 108 19.31 -20.75 -5.62
C LYS A 108 18.89 -19.46 -4.93
N HIS A 109 19.83 -18.55 -4.68
CA HIS A 109 19.54 -17.24 -4.09
C HIS A 109 18.62 -16.39 -4.98
N LEU A 110 18.87 -16.38 -6.29
CA LEU A 110 18.04 -15.67 -7.24
C LEU A 110 16.59 -16.18 -7.27
N ARG A 111 16.40 -17.51 -7.26
CA ARG A 111 15.07 -18.12 -7.17
C ARG A 111 14.35 -17.69 -5.89
N GLN A 112 15.07 -17.59 -4.79
CA GLN A 112 14.48 -17.19 -3.52
C GLN A 112 14.00 -15.75 -3.53
N ILE A 113 14.73 -14.87 -4.20
CA ILE A 113 14.31 -13.48 -4.43
C ILE A 113 13.04 -13.44 -5.29
N ILE A 114 12.95 -14.25 -6.34
CA ILE A 114 11.75 -14.33 -7.18
C ILE A 114 10.54 -14.85 -6.39
N VAL A 115 10.72 -15.90 -5.57
CA VAL A 115 9.66 -16.43 -4.71
C VAL A 115 9.18 -15.37 -3.72
N THR A 116 10.10 -14.59 -3.17
CA THR A 116 9.79 -13.45 -2.29
C THR A 116 8.95 -12.40 -3.00
N ARG A 117 9.34 -12.00 -4.22
CA ARG A 117 8.58 -11.06 -5.04
C ARG A 117 7.16 -11.52 -5.30
N LYS A 118 6.97 -12.81 -5.63
CA LYS A 118 5.63 -13.40 -5.78
C LYS A 118 4.77 -13.26 -4.53
N LYS A 119 5.36 -13.46 -3.34
CA LYS A 119 4.64 -13.28 -2.06
C LYS A 119 4.27 -11.82 -1.82
N MET A 120 5.18 -10.88 -2.12
CA MET A 120 4.89 -9.44 -2.03
C MET A 120 3.76 -9.02 -2.99
N ILE A 121 3.71 -9.56 -4.22
CA ILE A 121 2.59 -9.34 -5.13
C ILE A 121 1.27 -9.77 -4.46
N GLY A 122 1.26 -10.92 -3.77
CA GLY A 122 0.09 -11.36 -3.00
C GLY A 122 -0.38 -10.32 -1.99
N VAL A 123 0.53 -9.72 -1.22
CA VAL A 123 0.21 -8.65 -0.26
C VAL A 123 -0.42 -7.42 -0.94
N TYR A 124 0.13 -6.99 -2.09
CA TYR A 124 -0.46 -5.88 -2.85
C TYR A 124 -1.85 -6.22 -3.41
N LEU A 125 -2.09 -7.47 -3.83
CA LEU A 125 -3.41 -7.91 -4.29
C LEU A 125 -4.43 -8.00 -3.15
N ASP A 126 -4.01 -8.46 -1.97
CA ASP A 126 -4.86 -8.48 -0.78
C ASP A 126 -5.29 -7.06 -0.38
N LEU A 127 -4.38 -6.08 -0.53
CA LEU A 127 -4.68 -4.65 -0.33
C LEU A 127 -5.74 -4.13 -1.32
N MET A 128 -5.79 -4.67 -2.53
CA MET A 128 -6.76 -4.29 -3.56
C MET A 128 -8.16 -4.88 -3.37
N ASN A 129 -8.34 -5.83 -2.45
CA ASN A 129 -9.62 -6.49 -2.27
C ASN A 129 -10.66 -5.54 -1.65
N ARG A 130 -11.49 -4.91 -2.49
CA ARG A 130 -12.49 -3.91 -2.08
C ARG A 130 -13.74 -4.50 -1.42
N LYS A 131 -13.86 -5.83 -1.34
CA LYS A 131 -15.09 -6.50 -0.86
C LYS A 131 -15.32 -6.37 0.64
N ASP A 132 -14.24 -6.21 1.41
CA ASP A 132 -14.28 -6.15 2.88
C ASP A 132 -13.34 -5.05 3.43
N THR A 133 -13.44 -4.79 4.73
CA THR A 133 -12.43 -3.99 5.44
C THR A 133 -11.08 -4.68 5.37
N ILE A 134 -10.06 -3.97 4.90
CA ILE A 134 -8.69 -4.46 4.87
C ILE A 134 -8.18 -4.65 6.30
N ASP A 135 -7.71 -5.86 6.63
CA ASP A 135 -7.00 -6.12 7.89
C ASP A 135 -5.51 -5.82 7.72
N TYR A 136 -5.16 -4.56 7.95
CA TYR A 136 -3.76 -4.11 7.92
C TYR A 136 -2.87 -4.82 8.96
N GLY A 137 -3.45 -5.41 10.02
CA GLY A 137 -2.70 -6.20 10.99
C GLY A 137 -2.18 -7.50 10.37
N GLN A 138 -3.06 -8.23 9.68
CA GLN A 138 -2.68 -9.45 8.97
C GLN A 138 -1.64 -9.20 7.89
N LEU A 139 -1.77 -8.09 7.14
CA LEU A 139 -0.79 -7.73 6.11
C LEU A 139 0.61 -7.48 6.70
N VAL A 140 0.71 -6.83 7.86
CA VAL A 140 1.99 -6.64 8.57
C VAL A 140 2.59 -7.97 9.02
N GLU A 141 1.78 -8.90 9.54
CA GLU A 141 2.24 -10.24 9.92
C GLU A 141 2.76 -11.03 8.70
N ASN A 142 2.04 -10.95 7.58
CA ASN A 142 2.47 -11.57 6.32
C ASN A 142 3.82 -11.01 5.86
N LEU A 143 3.99 -9.69 5.87
CA LEU A 143 5.23 -9.01 5.51
C LEU A 143 6.39 -9.37 6.45
N THR A 144 6.13 -9.46 7.75
CA THR A 144 7.13 -9.88 8.74
C THR A 144 7.62 -11.31 8.46
N GLY A 145 6.69 -12.21 8.12
CA GLY A 145 7.04 -13.58 7.72
C GLY A 145 7.90 -13.62 6.45
N ILE A 146 7.57 -12.79 5.45
CA ILE A 146 8.34 -12.66 4.21
C ILE A 146 9.75 -12.12 4.50
N LYS A 147 9.88 -11.06 5.32
CA LYS A 147 11.17 -10.47 5.71
C LYS A 147 12.09 -11.50 6.37
N ASN A 148 11.58 -12.19 7.39
CA ASN A 148 12.37 -13.20 8.12
C ASN A 148 12.85 -14.33 7.20
N GLN A 149 12.05 -14.70 6.20
CA GLN A 149 12.44 -15.70 5.22
C GLN A 149 13.60 -15.19 4.33
N VAL A 150 13.49 -13.96 3.81
CA VAL A 150 14.51 -13.36 2.94
C VAL A 150 15.84 -13.20 3.66
N GLU A 151 15.82 -12.70 4.89
CA GLU A 151 17.03 -12.53 5.72
C GLU A 151 17.73 -13.86 6.00
N LYS A 152 16.97 -14.95 6.18
CA LYS A 152 17.52 -16.28 6.44
C LYS A 152 18.04 -16.97 5.18
N GLU A 153 17.37 -16.80 4.06
CA GLU A 153 17.61 -17.63 2.87
C GLU A 153 18.50 -16.96 1.81
N VAL A 154 18.74 -15.64 1.91
CA VAL A 154 19.61 -14.87 1.01
C VAL A 154 20.80 -14.29 1.76
N ASP A 155 21.90 -15.03 1.80
CA ASP A 155 23.14 -14.67 2.50
C ASP A 155 24.30 -14.28 1.55
N HIS A 156 24.14 -14.51 0.26
CA HIS A 156 25.22 -14.32 -0.70
C HIS A 156 25.52 -12.83 -0.97
N TYR A 157 26.80 -12.45 -0.91
CA TYR A 157 27.25 -11.06 -1.05
C TYR A 157 26.83 -10.40 -2.37
N LEU A 158 26.83 -11.14 -3.49
CA LEU A 158 26.33 -10.65 -4.80
C LEU A 158 24.82 -10.41 -4.86
N MET A 159 24.07 -10.81 -3.84
CA MET A 159 22.63 -10.60 -3.75
C MET A 159 22.26 -9.63 -2.62
N ALA A 160 23.26 -9.15 -1.86
CA ALA A 160 23.06 -8.35 -0.67
C ALA A 160 22.28 -7.06 -0.98
N GLN A 161 22.65 -6.31 -2.01
CA GLN A 161 21.96 -5.05 -2.32
C GLN A 161 20.51 -5.28 -2.78
N LEU A 162 20.24 -6.33 -3.55
CA LEU A 162 18.88 -6.66 -3.99
C LEU A 162 18.02 -7.11 -2.81
N ARG A 163 18.59 -7.93 -1.92
CA ARG A 163 17.97 -8.31 -0.65
C ARG A 163 17.66 -7.08 0.20
N ASP A 164 18.61 -6.17 0.35
CA ASP A 164 18.45 -4.98 1.19
C ASP A 164 17.40 -4.02 0.60
N ASN A 165 17.31 -3.91 -0.74
CA ASN A 165 16.22 -3.17 -1.40
C ASN A 165 14.84 -3.78 -1.10
N ILE A 166 14.73 -5.11 -1.14
CA ILE A 166 13.48 -5.83 -0.81
C ILE A 166 13.12 -5.63 0.66
N ILE A 167 14.09 -5.76 1.58
CA ILE A 167 13.87 -5.54 3.01
C ILE A 167 13.43 -4.10 3.27
N CYS A 168 14.07 -3.12 2.63
CA CYS A 168 13.69 -1.72 2.71
C CYS A 168 12.24 -1.49 2.27
N GLU A 169 11.83 -2.12 1.16
CA GLU A 169 10.45 -2.06 0.67
C GLU A 169 9.46 -2.68 1.67
N ILE A 170 9.78 -3.88 2.19
CA ILE A 170 8.94 -4.58 3.17
C ILE A 170 8.80 -3.76 4.46
N ASP A 171 9.89 -3.18 4.96
CA ASP A 171 9.89 -2.38 6.19
C ASP A 171 9.05 -1.12 6.05
N LEU A 172 9.20 -0.40 4.94
CA LEU A 172 8.43 0.81 4.69
C LEU A 172 6.94 0.50 4.52
N LEU A 173 6.59 -0.53 3.75
CA LEU A 173 5.21 -0.96 3.57
C LEU A 173 4.58 -1.42 4.90
N SER A 174 5.36 -2.14 5.72
CA SER A 174 4.93 -2.58 7.06
C SER A 174 4.64 -1.38 7.97
N LYS A 175 5.49 -0.34 7.96
CA LYS A 175 5.27 0.89 8.75
C LYS A 175 4.05 1.66 8.26
N LEU A 176 3.81 1.74 6.95
CA LEU A 176 2.61 2.38 6.39
C LEU A 176 1.32 1.63 6.80
N PHE A 177 1.30 0.30 6.71
CA PHE A 177 0.17 -0.51 7.17
C PHE A 177 -0.05 -0.42 8.68
N LEU A 178 1.03 -0.43 9.46
CA LEU A 178 0.96 -0.25 10.91
C LEU A 178 0.43 1.15 11.27
N THR A 179 0.84 2.18 10.53
CA THR A 179 0.33 3.55 10.67
C THR A 179 -1.18 3.58 10.43
N GLN A 180 -1.66 3.01 9.32
CA GLN A 180 -3.09 2.92 9.02
C GLN A 180 -3.87 2.19 10.13
N LYS A 181 -3.34 1.08 10.63
CA LYS A 181 -3.92 0.34 11.76
C LYS A 181 -3.98 1.18 13.03
N ASN A 182 -2.93 1.94 13.34
CA ASN A 182 -2.90 2.80 14.52
C ASN A 182 -3.86 3.98 14.39
N ILE A 183 -4.01 4.56 13.19
CA ILE A 183 -5.00 5.61 12.91
C ILE A 183 -6.42 5.09 13.13
N SER A 184 -6.76 3.90 12.60
CA SER A 184 -8.10 3.32 12.76
C SER A 184 -8.42 2.92 14.21
N LEU A 185 -7.39 2.64 15.02
CA LEU A 185 -7.48 2.41 16.45
C LEU A 185 -7.37 3.70 17.29
N PHE A 186 -7.29 4.87 16.66
CA PHE A 186 -7.17 6.18 17.32
C PHE A 186 -5.95 6.31 18.26
N LYS A 187 -4.85 5.63 17.94
CA LYS A 187 -3.58 5.74 18.67
C LYS A 187 -2.79 6.95 18.19
N PHE A 188 -3.11 8.12 18.74
CA PHE A 188 -2.56 9.41 18.30
C PHE A 188 -1.02 9.44 18.21
N LYS A 189 -0.32 9.22 19.33
CA LYS A 189 1.15 9.33 19.39
C LYS A 189 1.85 8.33 18.46
N ASP A 190 1.41 7.07 18.49
CA ASP A 190 1.99 6.02 17.65
C ASP A 190 1.79 6.31 16.16
N SER A 191 0.63 6.84 15.79
CA SER A 191 0.33 7.21 14.40
C SER A 191 1.24 8.33 13.91
N LEU A 192 1.39 9.40 14.70
CA LEU A 192 2.22 10.55 14.31
C LEU A 192 3.70 10.20 14.24
N PHE A 193 4.19 9.42 15.19
CA PHE A 193 5.58 8.96 15.20
C PHE A 193 5.89 8.12 13.95
N LEU A 194 5.04 7.17 13.60
CA LEU A 194 5.23 6.35 12.40
C LEU A 194 5.10 7.17 11.10
N ILE A 195 4.18 8.13 11.02
CA ILE A 195 4.08 9.05 9.87
C ILE A 195 5.42 9.79 9.69
N TYR A 196 5.98 10.32 10.77
CA TYR A 196 7.26 11.01 10.72
C TYR A 196 8.41 10.08 10.29
N GLN A 197 8.48 8.86 10.84
CA GLN A 197 9.49 7.88 10.42
C GLN A 197 9.38 7.53 8.93
N CYS A 198 8.17 7.21 8.45
CA CYS A 198 7.93 6.93 7.04
C CYS A 198 8.34 8.11 6.15
N LYS A 199 8.06 9.34 6.58
CA LYS A 199 8.46 10.55 5.86
C LYS A 199 9.99 10.63 5.70
N CYS A 200 10.73 10.51 6.80
CA CYS A 200 12.20 10.58 6.75
C CYS A 200 12.81 9.46 5.91
N GLU A 201 12.27 8.24 5.99
CA GLU A 201 12.75 7.10 5.20
C GLU A 201 12.48 7.26 3.70
N ILE A 202 11.30 7.78 3.33
CA ILE A 202 10.94 8.07 1.94
C ILE A 202 11.82 9.20 1.38
N GLU A 203 12.05 10.26 2.15
CA GLU A 203 12.94 11.36 1.75
C GLU A 203 14.38 10.89 1.54
N ALA A 204 14.90 10.05 2.44
CA ALA A 204 16.23 9.46 2.30
C ALA A 204 16.35 8.59 1.04
N LEU A 205 15.29 7.83 0.72
CA LEU A 205 15.23 7.00 -0.47
C LEU A 205 15.15 7.85 -1.75
N ASP A 206 14.41 8.95 -1.73
CA ASP A 206 14.30 9.90 -2.84
C ASP A 206 15.68 10.49 -3.17
N HIS A 207 16.43 10.91 -2.15
CA HIS A 207 17.81 11.37 -2.33
C HIS A 207 18.74 10.30 -2.89
N LYS A 208 18.59 9.04 -2.47
CA LYS A 208 19.36 7.91 -3.01
C LYS A 208 19.07 7.70 -4.50
N LEU A 209 17.81 7.85 -4.92
CA LEU A 209 17.39 7.65 -6.31
C LEU A 209 17.80 8.82 -7.22
N GLN A 210 17.72 10.06 -6.74
CA GLN A 210 18.15 11.26 -7.49
C GLN A 210 19.65 11.27 -7.79
N SER A 211 20.47 10.58 -6.98
CA SER A 211 21.92 10.45 -7.23
C SER A 211 22.27 9.53 -8.42
N VAL A 212 21.29 8.85 -9.01
CA VAL A 212 21.46 7.90 -10.12
C VAL A 212 21.12 8.58 -11.45
N ASP A 213 22.16 9.05 -12.14
CA ASP A 213 22.24 9.55 -13.54
C ASP A 213 20.90 9.88 -14.26
N GLU A 214 20.58 11.18 -14.37
CA GLU A 214 19.35 11.77 -14.94
C GLU A 214 19.08 11.40 -16.42
N SER A 215 20.06 10.89 -17.16
CA SER A 215 20.00 10.74 -18.63
C SER A 215 19.33 9.46 -19.14
N LEU A 216 18.89 8.55 -18.25
CA LEU A 216 18.25 7.28 -18.60
C LEU A 216 17.00 6.97 -17.76
N ALA A 217 16.51 7.93 -16.97
CA ALA A 217 15.26 7.78 -16.24
C ALA A 217 14.10 7.74 -17.24
N ASP A 218 13.56 6.55 -17.49
CA ASP A 218 12.28 6.42 -18.19
C ASP A 218 11.19 7.19 -17.40
N PRO A 219 10.16 7.75 -18.05
CA PRO A 219 9.17 8.65 -17.43
C PRO A 219 8.29 8.02 -16.33
N LEU A 220 8.42 6.71 -16.10
CA LEU A 220 7.79 5.93 -15.04
C LEU A 220 8.70 5.89 -13.81
N GLU A 221 8.90 7.05 -13.22
CA GLU A 221 9.56 7.27 -11.93
C GLU A 221 8.95 6.33 -10.86
N TYR A 222 9.54 5.13 -10.73
CA TYR A 222 9.19 4.00 -9.86
C TYR A 222 7.83 4.10 -9.16
N SER A 223 6.78 3.57 -9.79
CA SER A 223 5.41 3.61 -9.26
C SER A 223 5.29 3.06 -7.84
N VAL A 224 6.16 2.12 -7.41
CA VAL A 224 6.23 1.66 -6.00
C VAL A 224 6.60 2.79 -5.03
N PHE A 225 7.60 3.62 -5.36
CA PHE A 225 7.98 4.74 -4.50
C PHE A 225 6.95 5.86 -4.55
N ARG A 226 6.38 6.12 -5.73
CA ARG A 226 5.22 7.02 -5.85
C ARG A 226 4.04 6.52 -5.02
N PHE A 227 3.78 5.22 -5.01
CA PHE A 227 2.75 4.61 -4.18
C PHE A 227 3.02 4.86 -2.69
N PHE A 228 4.25 4.72 -2.21
CA PHE A 228 4.60 5.05 -0.81
C PHE A 228 4.38 6.53 -0.48
N LYS A 229 4.81 7.44 -1.36
CA LYS A 229 4.57 8.88 -1.19
C LYS A 229 3.07 9.19 -1.10
N THR A 230 2.28 8.67 -2.04
CA THR A 230 0.83 8.91 -2.03
C THR A 230 0.15 8.25 -0.84
N PHE A 231 0.57 7.05 -0.43
CA PHE A 231 0.03 6.39 0.74
C PHE A 231 0.32 7.22 1.99
N LEU A 232 1.56 7.66 2.18
CA LEU A 232 1.92 8.55 3.29
C LEU A 232 1.10 9.84 3.28
N ALA A 233 0.90 10.47 2.12
CA ALA A 233 0.08 11.67 1.98
C ALA A 233 -1.38 11.42 2.38
N SER A 234 -1.96 10.28 1.98
CA SER A 234 -3.32 9.86 2.36
C SER A 234 -3.44 9.63 3.86
N LEU A 235 -2.49 8.90 4.47
CA LEU A 235 -2.46 8.65 5.91
C LEU A 235 -2.30 9.95 6.71
N THR A 236 -1.47 10.85 6.20
CA THR A 236 -1.25 12.18 6.75
C THR A 236 -2.55 13.00 6.76
N ALA A 237 -3.23 13.09 5.61
CA ALA A 237 -4.52 13.78 5.52
C ALA A 237 -5.57 13.17 6.46
N LYS A 238 -5.64 11.84 6.52
CA LYS A 238 -6.55 11.10 7.41
C LYS A 238 -6.24 11.36 8.89
N ALA A 239 -4.97 11.31 9.29
CA ALA A 239 -4.54 11.61 10.66
C ALA A 239 -4.85 13.06 11.06
N CYS A 240 -4.58 14.02 10.18
CA CYS A 240 -4.91 15.43 10.41
C CYS A 240 -6.43 15.65 10.59
N PHE A 241 -7.26 14.88 9.90
CA PHE A 241 -8.70 14.94 10.02
C PHE A 241 -9.22 14.27 11.30
N TYR A 242 -8.77 13.04 11.59
CA TYR A 242 -9.24 12.28 12.76
C TYR A 242 -8.73 12.83 14.10
N PHE A 243 -7.52 13.40 14.11
CA PHE A 243 -6.89 13.91 15.32
C PHE A 243 -6.88 15.44 15.38
N ARG A 244 -7.78 16.09 14.65
CA ARG A 244 -7.83 17.56 14.56
C ARG A 244 -7.80 18.23 15.93
N SER A 245 -8.67 17.84 16.85
CA SER A 245 -8.70 18.41 18.20
C SER A 245 -7.38 18.21 18.95
N GLY A 246 -6.73 17.05 18.81
CA GLY A 246 -5.42 16.78 19.43
C GLY A 246 -4.26 17.56 18.81
N LEU A 247 -4.32 17.87 17.51
CA LEU A 247 -3.28 18.58 16.77
C LEU A 247 -3.35 20.09 16.95
N PHE A 248 -4.56 20.66 16.95
CA PHE A 248 -4.75 22.13 17.01
C PHE A 248 -4.93 22.67 18.43
N ASN A 249 -5.13 21.80 19.44
CA ASN A 249 -5.12 22.20 20.86
C ASN A 249 -3.71 22.21 21.48
N GLN A 250 -2.70 21.69 20.79
CA GLN A 250 -1.31 21.82 21.22
C GLN A 250 -0.73 23.05 20.53
N GLU A 251 -0.50 24.12 21.30
CA GLU A 251 0.13 25.34 20.84
C GLU A 251 1.36 25.01 19.97
N ASP A 252 1.39 25.63 18.79
CA ASP A 252 2.46 25.67 17.79
C ASP A 252 3.75 24.96 18.20
N ASN A 253 4.02 23.77 17.62
CA ASN A 253 5.37 23.34 17.19
C ASN A 253 5.50 21.86 16.82
N PHE A 254 4.52 20.98 17.09
CA PHE A 254 4.85 19.55 17.03
C PHE A 254 4.94 18.95 15.62
N LEU A 255 4.28 19.50 14.59
CA LEU A 255 4.28 18.87 13.27
C LEU A 255 4.14 19.90 12.14
N THR A 256 5.21 20.08 11.37
CA THR A 256 5.21 20.57 9.97
C THR A 256 4.51 19.58 9.01
N ILE A 257 3.49 18.86 9.50
CA ILE A 257 2.69 17.94 8.72
C ILE A 257 1.54 18.76 8.13
N ARG A 258 1.81 19.37 6.98
CA ARG A 258 0.78 19.98 6.15
C ARG A 258 0.31 18.92 5.16
N PRO A 259 -0.93 18.41 5.30
CA PRO A 259 -1.46 17.47 4.33
C PRO A 259 -1.68 18.20 3.00
N GLU A 260 -1.39 17.52 1.89
CA GLU A 260 -1.75 18.02 0.55
C GLU A 260 -3.28 18.11 0.39
N LEU A 261 -4.00 17.13 0.96
CA LEU A 261 -5.44 17.07 0.97
C LEU A 261 -6.00 17.46 2.35
N ASP A 262 -6.76 18.54 2.39
CA ASP A 262 -7.38 19.04 3.63
C ASP A 262 -8.87 18.70 3.70
N TYR A 263 -9.19 17.60 4.37
CA TYR A 263 -10.58 17.17 4.57
C TYR A 263 -11.41 18.17 5.38
N HIS A 264 -10.80 18.90 6.31
CA HIS A 264 -11.53 19.89 7.10
C HIS A 264 -12.01 21.03 6.20
N LYS A 265 -11.16 21.55 5.32
CA LYS A 265 -11.57 22.55 4.31
C LYS A 265 -12.69 22.06 3.40
N GLN A 266 -12.65 20.79 2.99
CA GLN A 266 -13.75 20.22 2.20
C GLN A 266 -15.07 20.18 2.99
N VAL A 267 -15.02 19.81 4.27
CA VAL A 267 -16.19 19.83 5.15
C VAL A 267 -16.72 21.25 5.34
N MET A 268 -15.85 22.24 5.55
CA MET A 268 -16.26 23.65 5.67
C MET A 268 -16.99 24.13 4.41
N ALA A 269 -16.39 23.93 3.24
CA ALA A 269 -17.00 24.31 1.97
C ALA A 269 -18.35 23.62 1.73
N PHE A 270 -18.45 22.32 2.09
CA PHE A 270 -19.69 21.57 2.00
C PHE A 270 -20.78 22.12 2.92
N VAL A 271 -20.47 22.38 4.19
CA VAL A 271 -21.41 22.92 5.17
C VAL A 271 -21.88 24.32 4.76
N GLU A 272 -20.98 25.18 4.30
CA GLU A 272 -21.32 26.52 3.82
C GLU A 272 -22.27 26.50 2.62
N LYS A 273 -22.01 25.59 1.67
CA LYS A 273 -22.79 25.42 0.43
C LYS A 273 -24.17 24.82 0.69
N THR A 274 -24.23 23.72 1.43
CA THR A 274 -25.46 22.92 1.59
C THR A 274 -26.28 23.30 2.81
N LYS A 275 -25.77 24.19 3.67
CA LYS A 275 -26.35 24.52 4.98
C LYS A 275 -26.57 23.28 5.85
N CYS A 276 -25.70 22.28 5.70
CA CYS A 276 -25.67 21.10 6.56
C CYS A 276 -25.55 21.54 8.02
N PHE A 277 -26.39 20.97 8.89
CA PHE A 277 -26.42 21.34 10.30
C PHE A 277 -25.11 20.92 11.00
N ASN A 278 -24.64 19.70 10.71
CA ASN A 278 -23.40 19.19 11.26
C ASN A 278 -22.83 18.04 10.43
N VAL A 279 -21.51 18.04 10.28
CA VAL A 279 -20.73 16.88 9.81
C VAL A 279 -19.91 16.34 10.98
N SER A 280 -20.02 15.05 11.24
CA SER A 280 -19.33 14.38 12.35
C SER A 280 -18.63 13.09 11.91
N VAL A 281 -17.55 12.76 12.61
CA VAL A 281 -16.93 11.43 12.52
C VAL A 281 -17.15 10.70 13.84
N VAL A 282 -17.73 9.51 13.74
CA VAL A 282 -18.10 8.66 14.86
C VAL A 282 -17.25 7.41 14.86
N VAL A 283 -16.79 7.00 16.05
CA VAL A 283 -15.97 5.79 16.22
C VAL A 283 -16.69 4.83 17.14
N HIS A 284 -16.76 3.57 16.75
CA HIS A 284 -17.18 2.50 17.64
C HIS A 284 -16.00 1.96 18.44
N MET A 285 -15.96 2.27 19.74
CA MET A 285 -14.98 1.76 20.68
C MET A 285 -15.49 0.45 21.31
N SER A 286 -14.97 -0.69 20.86
CA SER A 286 -15.37 -2.01 21.38
C SER A 286 -14.73 -2.38 22.73
N GLN A 287 -14.06 -1.45 23.41
CA GLN A 287 -13.40 -1.74 24.68
C GLN A 287 -14.44 -2.01 25.79
N LYS A 288 -14.18 -3.01 26.62
CA LYS A 288 -15.05 -3.46 27.74
C LYS A 288 -15.41 -2.36 28.76
N ALA A 289 -14.73 -1.22 28.74
CA ALA A 289 -14.90 -0.12 29.70
C ALA A 289 -15.96 0.92 29.30
N ALA A 290 -16.39 0.97 28.03
CA ALA A 290 -17.38 1.95 27.57
C ALA A 290 -18.77 1.31 27.52
N ILE A 291 -19.72 1.84 28.31
CA ILE A 291 -21.12 1.42 28.34
C ILE A 291 -21.98 2.52 27.68
N GLY A 292 -22.90 2.14 26.80
CA GLY A 292 -23.89 3.05 26.20
C GLY A 292 -23.31 4.03 25.18
N THR A 293 -23.63 5.32 25.31
CA THR A 293 -23.20 6.38 24.39
C THR A 293 -21.69 6.65 24.42
N LEU A 294 -21.01 6.31 25.52
CA LEU A 294 -19.56 6.43 25.67
C LEU A 294 -18.77 5.47 24.76
N SER A 295 -19.42 4.42 24.24
CA SER A 295 -18.82 3.49 23.27
C SER A 295 -18.78 4.08 21.85
N TRP A 296 -19.38 5.26 21.65
CA TRP A 296 -19.51 5.94 20.37
C TRP A 296 -19.01 7.39 20.48
N PRO A 297 -17.71 7.63 20.73
CA PRO A 297 -17.19 8.98 20.76
C PRO A 297 -17.26 9.65 19.39
N ARG A 298 -17.53 10.96 19.43
CA ARG A 298 -17.37 11.87 18.29
C ARG A 298 -15.94 12.39 18.28
N VAL A 299 -15.16 11.99 17.29
CA VAL A 299 -13.73 12.37 17.17
C VAL A 299 -13.53 13.64 16.33
N TYR A 300 -14.51 13.97 15.50
CA TYR A 300 -14.54 15.19 14.70
C TYR A 300 -15.97 15.71 14.63
N SER A 301 -16.14 17.03 14.67
CA SER A 301 -17.42 17.70 14.46
C SER A 301 -17.22 19.07 13.85
N PHE A 302 -18.06 19.44 12.89
CA PHE A 302 -18.09 20.78 12.33
C PHE A 302 -19.50 21.13 11.83
N PRO A 303 -20.02 22.35 12.09
CA PRO A 303 -19.43 23.43 12.87
C PRO A 303 -19.23 23.08 14.35
N GLU A 304 -18.23 23.66 15.02
CA GLU A 304 -17.92 23.35 16.44
C GLU A 304 -19.03 23.82 17.40
N ASP A 305 -19.69 24.94 17.07
CA ASP A 305 -20.79 25.51 17.84
C ASP A 305 -22.13 24.77 17.66
N SER A 306 -22.20 23.85 16.70
CA SER A 306 -23.40 23.03 16.53
C SER A 306 -23.57 22.09 17.73
N GLN A 307 -24.82 21.84 18.15
CA GLN A 307 -25.14 20.94 19.27
C GLN A 307 -25.71 19.60 18.78
N PRO A 308 -24.92 18.77 18.05
CA PRO A 308 -25.43 17.52 17.46
C PRO A 308 -25.68 16.41 18.50
N ASP A 309 -25.37 16.64 19.78
CA ASP A 309 -25.55 15.66 20.86
C ASP A 309 -27.00 15.20 21.01
N GLN A 310 -27.97 16.06 20.67
CA GLN A 310 -29.40 15.72 20.66
C GLN A 310 -29.74 14.61 19.66
N HIS A 311 -28.96 14.49 18.59
CA HIS A 311 -29.15 13.47 17.55
C HIS A 311 -28.43 12.15 17.84
N TRP A 312 -27.55 12.14 18.84
CA TRP A 312 -26.61 11.03 19.06
C TRP A 312 -27.27 9.68 19.33
N PRO A 313 -28.31 9.58 20.19
CA PRO A 313 -29.00 8.31 20.39
C PRO A 313 -29.60 7.74 19.10
N ASN A 314 -30.15 8.62 18.25
CA ASN A 314 -30.73 8.22 16.96
C ASN A 314 -29.65 7.71 16.02
N VAL A 315 -28.55 8.46 15.86
CA VAL A 315 -27.39 8.06 15.04
C VAL A 315 -26.85 6.68 15.44
N ILE A 316 -26.71 6.43 16.74
CA ILE A 316 -26.24 5.13 17.23
C ILE A 316 -27.22 4.02 16.86
N SER A 317 -28.53 4.23 17.03
CA SER A 317 -29.56 3.25 16.64
C SER A 317 -29.47 2.94 15.14
N LEU A 318 -29.40 3.98 14.30
CA LEU A 318 -29.31 3.84 12.85
C LEU A 318 -28.08 3.04 12.42
N ILE A 319 -26.90 3.32 12.99
CA ILE A 319 -25.69 2.56 12.69
C ILE A 319 -25.85 1.09 13.12
N GLN A 320 -26.45 0.84 14.29
CA GLN A 320 -26.59 -0.51 14.82
C GLN A 320 -27.59 -1.37 14.06
N GLU A 321 -28.71 -0.80 13.65
CA GLU A 321 -29.76 -1.47 12.88
C GLU A 321 -29.29 -1.75 11.44
N ASN A 322 -28.49 -0.86 10.86
CA ASN A 322 -28.08 -0.92 9.45
C ASN A 322 -26.63 -1.41 9.24
N LYS A 323 -26.04 -2.12 10.21
CA LYS A 323 -24.65 -2.62 10.13
C LYS A 323 -24.34 -3.38 8.84
N LYS A 324 -25.26 -4.21 8.36
CA LYS A 324 -25.09 -5.01 7.14
C LYS A 324 -24.97 -4.11 5.91
N TYR A 325 -25.88 -3.15 5.77
CA TYR A 325 -25.86 -2.20 4.66
C TYR A 325 -24.58 -1.34 4.68
N LEU A 326 -24.25 -0.78 5.85
CA LEU A 326 -23.07 0.05 6.04
C LEU A 326 -21.75 -0.70 5.81
N SER A 327 -21.75 -2.03 5.91
CA SER A 327 -20.55 -2.85 5.68
C SER A 327 -20.25 -3.09 4.20
N ASN A 328 -21.18 -2.80 3.29
CA ASN A 328 -20.98 -3.00 1.85
C ASN A 328 -20.15 -1.89 1.18
N PHE A 329 -19.58 -0.95 1.96
CA PHE A 329 -18.77 0.19 1.52
C PHE A 329 -19.27 0.84 0.22
N GLY A 330 -20.59 0.99 0.03
CA GLY A 330 -21.13 1.57 -1.19
C GLY A 330 -20.60 2.99 -1.48
N ASN A 331 -20.74 3.41 -2.74
CA ASN A 331 -20.48 4.78 -3.17
C ASN A 331 -21.53 5.75 -2.58
N SER A 332 -22.78 5.29 -2.44
CA SER A 332 -23.83 6.08 -1.83
C SER A 332 -23.84 5.95 -0.30
N PRO A 333 -23.99 7.06 0.45
CA PRO A 333 -24.25 7.00 1.88
C PRO A 333 -25.63 6.39 2.15
N TYR A 334 -25.78 5.78 3.33
CA TYR A 334 -27.10 5.41 3.86
C TYR A 334 -27.87 6.69 4.21
N TYR A 335 -29.08 6.84 3.70
CA TYR A 335 -29.94 7.98 3.94
C TYR A 335 -31.17 7.59 4.78
N ILE A 336 -31.56 8.47 5.71
CA ILE A 336 -32.86 8.39 6.37
C ILE A 336 -33.34 9.77 6.80
N PHE A 337 -34.63 10.03 6.63
CA PHE A 337 -35.32 11.18 7.21
C PHE A 337 -36.16 10.72 8.40
N ASP A 338 -35.95 11.35 9.55
CA ASP A 338 -36.75 11.13 10.75
C ASP A 338 -37.75 12.29 10.94
N PRO A 339 -39.05 12.06 10.72
CA PRO A 339 -40.06 13.10 10.85
C PRO A 339 -40.31 13.53 12.30
N LYS A 340 -39.92 12.73 13.32
CA LYS A 340 -40.13 13.07 14.73
C LYS A 340 -39.20 14.19 15.20
N VAL A 341 -37.94 14.14 14.76
CA VAL A 341 -36.94 15.19 15.00
C VAL A 341 -36.78 16.12 13.80
N ASN A 342 -37.56 15.91 12.74
CA ASN A 342 -37.53 16.65 11.48
C ASN A 342 -36.10 16.83 10.98
N SER A 343 -35.37 15.74 10.80
CA SER A 343 -33.95 15.77 10.41
C SER A 343 -33.59 14.65 9.45
N SER A 344 -32.68 14.94 8.53
CA SER A 344 -32.14 13.97 7.57
C SER A 344 -30.71 13.58 7.96
N TYR A 345 -30.39 12.29 7.84
CA TYR A 345 -29.09 11.73 8.18
C TYR A 345 -28.49 11.01 6.97
N PHE A 346 -27.22 11.29 6.70
CA PHE A 346 -26.42 10.58 5.72
C PHE A 346 -25.23 9.93 6.42
N ILE A 347 -25.08 8.61 6.27
CA ILE A 347 -24.09 7.82 7.01
C ILE A 347 -23.26 6.98 6.04
N ALA A 348 -21.95 7.10 6.11
CA ALA A 348 -21.03 6.22 5.38
C ALA A 348 -20.02 5.60 6.33
N LYS A 349 -19.83 4.28 6.24
CA LYS A 349 -18.70 3.61 6.89
C LYS A 349 -17.43 3.91 6.10
N VAL A 350 -16.40 4.41 6.78
CA VAL A 350 -15.12 4.82 6.16
C VAL A 350 -13.93 4.01 6.68
N ASP A 351 -14.12 3.26 7.77
CA ASP A 351 -13.16 2.29 8.29
C ASP A 351 -13.92 1.19 9.06
N LYS A 352 -13.20 0.18 9.59
CA LYS A 352 -13.80 -0.95 10.33
C LYS A 352 -14.73 -0.51 11.46
N THR A 353 -14.36 0.55 12.16
CA THR A 353 -15.08 1.11 13.31
C THR A 353 -15.46 2.57 13.14
N VAL A 354 -15.23 3.18 11.97
CA VAL A 354 -15.37 4.62 11.77
C VAL A 354 -16.46 4.96 10.76
N PHE A 355 -17.30 5.93 11.11
CA PHE A 355 -18.45 6.37 10.34
C PHE A 355 -18.41 7.88 10.13
N LEU A 356 -18.62 8.31 8.89
CA LEU A 356 -18.84 9.71 8.51
C LEU A 356 -20.34 9.98 8.51
N LEU A 357 -20.75 11.06 9.14
CA LEU A 357 -22.14 11.49 9.29
C LEU A 357 -22.31 12.92 8.77
N ALA A 358 -23.39 13.17 8.04
CA ALA A 358 -23.91 14.51 7.79
C ALA A 358 -25.37 14.58 8.27
N ILE A 359 -25.68 15.62 9.04
CA ILE A 359 -27.01 15.88 9.62
C ILE A 359 -27.57 17.15 8.99
N PHE A 360 -28.84 17.10 8.59
CA PHE A 360 -29.57 18.26 8.10
C PHE A 360 -30.83 18.47 8.93
N ASN A 361 -31.16 19.73 9.17
CA ASN A 361 -32.45 20.11 9.72
C ASN A 361 -33.47 20.15 8.58
N GLY A 362 -34.54 19.36 8.69
CA GLY A 362 -35.55 19.18 7.66
C GLY A 362 -35.29 18.00 6.73
N MET A 363 -36.20 17.82 5.77
CA MET A 363 -36.15 16.78 4.75
C MET A 363 -35.24 17.21 3.59
N ILE A 364 -34.24 16.40 3.27
CA ILE A 364 -33.35 16.56 2.12
C ILE A 364 -33.55 15.36 1.19
N PRO A 365 -33.60 15.53 -0.14
CA PRO A 365 -33.70 14.40 -1.06
C PRO A 365 -32.55 13.40 -0.88
N GLU A 366 -32.84 12.10 -0.95
CA GLU A 366 -31.83 11.04 -0.86
C GLU A 366 -30.73 11.19 -1.93
N GLN A 367 -31.12 11.58 -3.15
CA GLN A 367 -30.24 11.71 -4.31
C GLN A 367 -29.74 13.14 -4.50
N GLU A 368 -29.48 13.86 -3.41
CA GLU A 368 -28.92 15.20 -3.48
C GLU A 368 -27.49 15.16 -4.02
N ALA A 369 -27.25 15.74 -5.19
CA ALA A 369 -26.00 15.60 -5.94
C ALA A 369 -24.78 16.11 -5.16
N ASP A 370 -24.94 17.21 -4.43
CA ASP A 370 -23.87 17.80 -3.61
C ASP A 370 -23.49 16.88 -2.43
N VAL A 371 -24.47 16.22 -1.82
CA VAL A 371 -24.26 15.26 -0.73
C VAL A 371 -23.57 14.01 -1.27
N ALA A 372 -24.07 13.46 -2.38
CA ALA A 372 -23.47 12.30 -3.01
C ALA A 372 -22.01 12.57 -3.43
N SER A 373 -21.73 13.71 -4.04
CA SER A 373 -20.37 14.13 -4.44
C SER A 373 -19.44 14.27 -3.24
N PHE A 374 -19.92 14.91 -2.16
CA PHE A 374 -19.15 15.07 -0.92
C PHE A 374 -18.80 13.72 -0.27
N PHE A 375 -19.79 12.83 -0.11
CA PHE A 375 -19.55 11.50 0.48
C PHE A 375 -18.65 10.65 -0.40
N ASN A 376 -18.83 10.69 -1.73
CA ASN A 376 -17.92 10.01 -2.65
C ASN A 376 -16.49 10.53 -2.47
N SER A 377 -16.25 11.84 -2.45
CA SER A 377 -14.90 12.40 -2.28
C SER A 377 -14.26 12.00 -0.95
N ILE A 378 -14.92 12.31 0.18
CA ILE A 378 -14.32 12.11 1.50
C ILE A 378 -14.25 10.64 1.87
N ALA A 379 -15.33 9.86 1.67
CA ALA A 379 -15.32 8.46 2.04
C ALA A 379 -14.31 7.67 1.21
N PHE A 380 -14.18 7.97 -0.09
CA PHE A 380 -13.20 7.33 -0.97
C PHE A 380 -11.76 7.58 -0.49
N GLY A 381 -11.44 8.81 -0.11
CA GLY A 381 -10.13 9.15 0.46
C GLY A 381 -9.88 8.48 1.82
N LEU A 382 -10.84 8.55 2.75
CA LEU A 382 -10.69 7.96 4.09
C LEU A 382 -10.59 6.42 4.07
N ARG A 383 -11.14 5.77 3.04
CA ARG A 383 -11.01 4.33 2.77
C ARG A 383 -9.69 3.96 2.09
N ASN A 384 -8.84 4.93 1.76
CA ASN A 384 -7.60 4.78 0.96
C ASN A 384 -7.84 4.21 -0.45
N TRP A 385 -9.02 4.39 -1.01
CA TRP A 385 -9.34 3.87 -2.35
C TRP A 385 -8.68 4.63 -3.48
N ASN A 386 -8.34 5.90 -3.24
CA ASN A 386 -7.49 6.71 -4.11
C ASN A 386 -6.14 6.05 -4.39
N LEU A 387 -5.58 5.32 -3.42
CA LEU A 387 -4.32 4.60 -3.62
C LEU A 387 -4.45 3.45 -4.63
N LEU A 388 -5.64 2.85 -4.69
CA LEU A 388 -5.92 1.71 -5.57
C LEU A 388 -6.28 2.14 -7.00
N GLU A 389 -6.32 3.45 -7.27
CA GLU A 389 -6.64 4.01 -8.60
C GLU A 389 -5.49 4.81 -9.21
N LEU A 390 -4.36 4.94 -8.50
CA LEU A 390 -3.16 5.65 -8.93
C LEU A 390 -2.57 5.19 -10.28
N ASN A 391 -2.93 3.99 -10.73
CA ASN A 391 -2.39 3.39 -11.96
C ASN A 391 -3.40 3.37 -13.13
N LYS A 392 -4.56 4.04 -13.00
CA LYS A 392 -5.55 4.12 -14.09
C LYS A 392 -5.43 5.39 -14.95
N GLN A 393 -4.47 6.28 -14.67
CA GLN A 393 -4.30 7.58 -15.33
C GLN A 393 -3.15 7.57 -16.35
#